data_AF-A0A317DN48-F1
#
_entry.id   AF-A0A317DN48-F1
#
_cell.length_a   1.000
_cell.length_b   1.000
_cell.length_c   1.000
_cell.angle_alpha   90.00
_cell.angle_beta   90.00
_cell.angle_gamma   90.00
#
_symmetry.space_group_name_H-M   'P 1'
#
loop_
_entity.id
_entity.type
_entity.pdbx_description
1 polymer ?
#
loop_
_entity_poly.entity_id
_entity_poly.type
_entity_poly.pdbx_seq_one_letter_code
_entity_poly.pdbx_strand_id
1 'polypeptide(L)'
;MRAAAERHGSYGYGNPVMLVHAVTAPNAVMRVLPVLPEAMWPASLAAAWAATAAVTAAYAPAEPRLLPQPRPDLTIAELADRAVAIGDPHAIKYADAVADVLAAAPDPALLSAAVRSVDELAD
;
A
#
# COMPACT_ATOMS: atom_id res chain seq x y z
N MET A 1 -7.89 -2.95 2.48
CA MET A 1 -6.66 -2.63 1.73
C MET A 1 -6.73 -1.25 1.09
N ARG A 2 -7.79 -0.94 0.33
CA ARG A 2 -8.02 0.40 -0.24
C ARG A 2 -7.73 1.57 0.72
N ALA A 3 -8.38 1.61 1.88
CA ALA A 3 -8.17 2.68 2.86
C ALA A 3 -6.70 2.82 3.32
N ALA A 4 -5.96 1.72 3.43
CA ALA A 4 -4.54 1.76 3.78
C ALA A 4 -3.69 2.32 2.63
N ALA A 5 -4.00 1.95 1.39
CA ALA A 5 -3.33 2.48 0.20
C ALA A 5 -3.56 4.00 0.03
N GLU A 6 -4.81 4.45 0.19
CA GLU A 6 -5.18 5.87 0.17
C GLU A 6 -4.49 6.66 1.30
N ARG A 7 -4.44 6.06 2.50
CA ARG A 7 -3.73 6.63 3.65
C ARG A 7 -2.23 6.75 3.38
N HIS A 8 -1.60 5.74 2.77
CA HIS A 8 -0.19 5.80 2.41
C HIS A 8 0.11 6.94 1.43
N GLY A 9 -0.76 7.18 0.44
CA GLY A 9 -0.59 8.29 -0.50
C GLY A 9 -0.50 9.68 0.17
N SER A 10 -1.22 9.87 1.28
CA SER A 10 -1.33 11.14 2.01
C SER A 10 -0.47 11.23 3.29
N TYR A 11 -0.06 10.12 3.90
CA TYR A 11 0.71 10.10 5.14
C TYR A 11 2.04 9.34 5.04
N GLY A 12 2.23 8.52 4.01
CA GLY A 12 3.41 7.67 3.84
C GLY A 12 4.74 8.42 3.87
N TYR A 13 4.75 9.69 3.43
CA TYR A 13 5.94 10.53 3.38
C TYR A 13 6.65 10.73 4.73
N GLY A 14 5.95 10.57 5.87
CA GLY A 14 6.57 10.77 7.18
C GLY A 14 7.56 9.66 7.54
N ASN A 15 7.31 8.43 7.09
CA ASN A 15 8.21 7.30 7.22
C ASN A 15 7.83 6.24 6.17
N PRO A 16 8.27 6.40 4.90
CA PRO A 16 7.78 5.60 3.78
C PRO A 16 7.96 4.11 4.00
N VAL A 17 9.16 3.70 4.41
CA VAL A 17 9.50 2.29 4.63
C VAL A 17 8.65 1.67 5.72
N MET A 18 8.47 2.31 6.88
CA MET A 18 7.64 1.71 7.94
C MET A 18 6.16 1.72 7.59
N LEU A 19 5.66 2.81 7.01
CA LEU A 19 4.24 2.96 6.69
C LEU A 19 3.80 2.07 5.53
N VAL A 20 4.70 1.63 4.65
CA VAL A 20 4.39 0.67 3.58
C VAL A 20 3.79 -0.63 4.14
N HIS A 21 4.22 -1.03 5.35
CA HIS A 21 3.76 -2.27 5.99
C HIS A 21 2.28 -2.22 6.38
N ALA A 22 1.74 -1.03 6.61
CA ALA A 22 0.30 -0.84 6.83
C ALA A 22 -0.54 -1.18 5.58
N VAL A 23 0.09 -1.21 4.40
CA VAL A 23 -0.54 -1.64 3.13
C VAL A 23 -0.20 -3.08 2.81
N THR A 24 1.09 -3.44 2.83
CA THR A 24 1.56 -4.72 2.31
C THR A 24 1.24 -5.90 3.23
N ALA A 25 1.36 -5.72 4.56
CA ALA A 25 1.12 -6.82 5.50
C ALA A 25 -0.35 -7.27 5.53
N PRO A 26 -1.35 -6.37 5.66
CA PRO A 26 -2.73 -6.81 5.65
C PRO A 26 -3.18 -7.29 4.26
N ASN A 27 -2.55 -6.83 3.15
CA ASN A 27 -2.81 -7.41 1.82
C ASN A 27 -2.29 -8.85 1.71
N ALA A 28 -1.09 -9.12 2.24
CA ALA A 28 -0.55 -10.47 2.29
C ALA A 28 -1.45 -11.41 3.12
N VAL A 29 -1.99 -10.94 4.25
CA VAL A 29 -2.96 -11.71 5.04
C VAL A 29 -4.19 -12.06 4.21
N MET A 30 -4.78 -11.08 3.51
CA MET A 30 -5.94 -11.31 2.64
C MET A 30 -5.69 -12.38 1.58
N ARG A 31 -4.50 -12.38 0.96
CA ARG A 31 -4.11 -13.39 -0.03
C ARG A 31 -3.95 -14.79 0.55
N VAL A 32 -3.58 -14.89 1.82
CA VAL A 32 -3.34 -16.18 2.51
C VAL A 32 -4.62 -16.76 3.12
N LEU A 33 -5.64 -15.94 3.44
CA LEU A 33 -6.89 -16.44 4.04
C LEU A 33 -7.50 -17.64 3.30
N PRO A 34 -7.66 -17.65 1.96
CA PRO A 34 -8.32 -18.75 1.25
C PRO A 34 -7.63 -20.11 1.37
N VAL A 35 -6.35 -20.15 1.79
CA VAL A 35 -5.57 -21.38 1.98
C VAL A 35 -5.38 -21.75 3.46
N LEU A 36 -5.87 -20.93 4.39
CA LEU A 36 -5.89 -21.23 5.82
C LEU A 36 -7.21 -21.90 6.22
N PRO A 37 -7.20 -22.74 7.28
CA PRO A 37 -8.45 -23.17 7.92
C PRO A 37 -9.31 -21.95 8.29
N GLU A 38 -10.61 -21.98 7.96
CA GLU A 38 -11.53 -20.84 8.21
C GLU A 38 -11.54 -20.38 9.67
N ALA A 39 -11.34 -21.30 10.61
CA ALA A 39 -11.22 -21.00 12.04
C ALA A 39 -10.05 -20.04 12.38
N MET A 40 -9.03 -19.93 11.53
CA MET A 40 -7.91 -19.00 11.71
C MET A 40 -8.21 -17.59 11.19
N TRP A 41 -9.20 -17.41 10.32
CA TRP A 41 -9.43 -16.13 9.63
C TRP A 41 -9.68 -14.97 10.59
N PRO A 42 -10.53 -15.09 11.64
CA PRO A 42 -10.76 -13.98 12.56
C PRO A 42 -9.49 -13.53 13.28
N ALA A 43 -8.64 -14.48 13.70
CA ALA A 43 -7.38 -14.18 14.38
C ALA A 43 -6.37 -13.53 13.43
N SER A 44 -6.26 -14.01 12.18
CA SER A 44 -5.39 -13.42 11.16
C SER A 44 -5.80 -11.99 10.82
N LEU A 45 -7.10 -11.73 10.64
CA LEU A 45 -7.63 -10.40 10.37
C LEU A 45 -7.43 -9.45 11.56
N ALA A 46 -7.67 -9.92 12.79
CA ALA A 46 -7.43 -9.15 14.01
C ALA A 46 -5.95 -8.77 14.16
N ALA A 47 -5.03 -9.70 13.91
CA ALA A 47 -3.59 -9.44 13.95
C ALA A 47 -3.18 -8.41 12.87
N ALA A 48 -3.68 -8.57 11.64
CA ALA A 48 -3.41 -7.64 10.54
C ALA A 48 -3.91 -6.22 10.87
N TRP A 49 -5.11 -6.12 11.45
CA TRP A 49 -5.68 -4.84 11.88
C TRP A 49 -4.85 -4.19 12.99
N ALA A 50 -4.51 -4.95 14.04
CA ALA A 50 -3.73 -4.44 15.17
C ALA A 50 -2.34 -3.96 14.74
N ALA A 51 -1.65 -4.72 13.90
CA ALA A 51 -0.36 -4.34 13.34
C ALA A 51 -0.46 -3.08 12.48
N THR A 52 -1.47 -2.98 11.62
CA THR A 52 -1.73 -1.80 10.78
C THR A 52 -1.97 -0.56 11.64
N ALA A 53 -2.79 -0.68 12.70
CA ALA A 53 -3.07 0.40 13.62
C ALA A 53 -1.81 0.84 14.39
N ALA A 54 -1.01 -0.11 14.89
CA ALA A 54 0.22 0.18 15.62
C ALA A 54 1.27 0.89 14.74
N VAL A 55 1.51 0.39 13.53
CA VAL A 55 2.43 1.02 12.57
C VAL A 55 1.95 2.43 12.21
N THR A 56 0.66 2.58 11.92
CA THR A 56 0.10 3.90 11.60
C THR A 56 0.26 4.87 12.77
N ALA A 57 -0.04 4.44 14.00
CA ALA A 57 0.06 5.30 15.19
C ALA A 57 1.50 5.70 15.53
N ALA A 58 2.46 4.80 15.30
CA ALA A 58 3.87 5.04 15.63
C ALA A 58 4.59 5.94 14.61
N TYR A 59 4.22 5.86 13.33
CA TYR A 59 5.03 6.41 12.25
C TYR A 59 4.32 7.46 11.38
N ALA A 60 2.98 7.58 11.45
CA ALA A 60 2.29 8.56 10.63
C ALA A 60 2.62 9.99 11.11
N PRO A 61 2.85 10.93 10.18
CA PRO A 61 2.93 12.34 10.53
C PRO A 61 1.57 12.84 11.03
N ALA A 62 1.58 13.94 11.77
CA ALA A 62 0.36 14.54 12.31
C ALA A 62 -0.58 15.04 11.20
N GLU A 63 -0.02 15.55 10.10
CA GLU A 63 -0.78 16.17 9.02
C GLU A 63 -0.69 15.33 7.72
N PRO A 64 -1.76 15.30 6.91
CA PRO A 64 -1.69 14.76 5.56
C PRO A 64 -0.96 15.74 4.63
N ARG A 65 -0.31 15.19 3.60
CA ARG A 65 0.08 15.96 2.42
C ARG A 65 -0.97 15.88 1.31
N LEU A 66 -0.91 16.84 0.40
CA LEU A 66 -1.72 16.83 -0.82
C LEU A 66 -1.35 15.64 -1.72
N LEU A 67 -2.37 15.01 -2.29
CA LEU A 67 -2.21 13.99 -3.32
C LEU A 67 -1.78 14.65 -4.66
N PRO A 68 -1.03 13.95 -5.52
CA PRO A 68 -0.71 14.47 -6.84
C PRO A 68 -1.97 14.56 -7.71
N GLN A 69 -1.92 15.39 -8.76
CA GLN A 69 -3.02 15.43 -9.73
C GLN A 69 -3.19 14.06 -10.40
N PRO A 70 -4.43 13.58 -10.58
CA PRO A 70 -4.66 12.31 -11.26
C PRO A 70 -4.15 12.33 -12.70
N ARG A 71 -3.38 11.32 -13.09
CA ARG A 71 -2.96 11.04 -14.46
C ARG A 71 -3.81 9.90 -15.04
N PRO A 72 -4.76 10.17 -15.94
CA PRO A 72 -5.71 9.17 -16.43
C PRO A 72 -5.11 8.17 -17.41
N ASP A 73 -3.97 8.50 -17.99
CA ASP A 73 -3.19 7.69 -18.93
C ASP A 73 -2.24 6.69 -18.26
N LEU A 74 -1.95 6.91 -16.97
CA LEU A 74 -1.09 6.04 -16.18
C LEU A 74 -1.73 4.67 -15.96
N THR A 75 -0.91 3.62 -16.03
CA THR A 75 -1.34 2.22 -15.92
C THR A 75 -0.71 1.50 -14.74
N ILE A 76 -1.32 0.38 -14.33
CA ILE A 76 -0.76 -0.52 -13.30
C ILE A 76 0.57 -1.13 -13.78
N ALA A 77 0.70 -1.40 -15.08
CA ALA A 77 1.94 -1.91 -15.66
C ALA A 77 3.09 -0.92 -15.49
N GLU A 78 2.87 0.36 -15.76
CA GLU A 78 3.89 1.39 -15.55
C GLU A 78 4.27 1.57 -14.07
N LEU A 79 3.32 1.41 -13.14
CA LEU A 79 3.62 1.37 -11.69
C LEU A 79 4.56 0.19 -11.37
N ALA A 80 4.25 -1.01 -11.89
CA ALA A 80 5.04 -2.21 -11.64
C ALA A 80 6.44 -2.11 -12.27
N ASP A 81 6.53 -1.69 -13.53
CA ASP A 81 7.79 -1.49 -14.25
C ASP A 81 8.70 -0.51 -13.50
N ARG A 82 8.12 0.57 -12.97
CA ARG A 82 8.86 1.56 -12.19
C ARG A 82 9.37 1.00 -10.87
N ALA A 83 8.55 0.25 -10.14
CA ALA A 83 8.98 -0.39 -8.89
C ALA A 83 10.09 -1.44 -9.13
N VAL A 84 9.99 -2.22 -10.21
CA VAL A 84 11.03 -3.18 -10.60
C VAL A 84 12.32 -2.47 -11.01
N ALA A 85 12.24 -1.36 -11.73
CA ALA A 85 13.41 -0.57 -12.13
C ALA A 85 14.15 0.04 -10.93
N ILE A 86 13.43 0.44 -9.88
CA ILE A 86 14.01 0.89 -8.61
C ILE A 86 14.70 -0.27 -7.88
N GLY A 87 14.10 -1.46 -7.90
CA GLY A 87 14.69 -2.67 -7.30
C GLY A 87 14.57 -2.75 -5.77
N ASP A 88 13.96 -1.76 -5.11
CA ASP A 88 13.72 -1.79 -3.68
C ASP A 88 12.57 -2.77 -3.33
N PRO A 89 12.78 -3.70 -2.37
CA PRO A 89 11.75 -4.67 -1.99
C PRO A 89 10.45 -4.05 -1.45
N HIS A 90 10.49 -2.88 -0.81
CA HIS A 90 9.32 -2.18 -0.31
C HIS A 90 8.53 -1.56 -1.46
N ALA A 91 9.21 -0.93 -2.42
CA ALA A 91 8.59 -0.39 -3.62
C ALA A 91 7.86 -1.49 -4.42
N ILE A 92 8.51 -2.64 -4.63
CA ILE A 92 7.92 -3.78 -5.35
C ILE A 92 6.70 -4.34 -4.63
N LYS A 93 6.81 -4.62 -3.32
CA LYS A 93 5.68 -5.12 -2.52
C LYS A 93 4.51 -4.14 -2.48
N TYR A 94 4.81 -2.84 -2.42
CA TYR A 94 3.80 -1.80 -2.42
C TYR A 94 3.05 -1.72 -3.75
N ALA A 95 3.79 -1.69 -4.87
CA ALA A 95 3.19 -1.69 -6.21
C ALA A 95 2.27 -2.90 -6.42
N ASP A 96 2.71 -4.09 -6.02
CA ASP A 96 1.94 -5.33 -6.07
C ASP A 96 0.67 -5.28 -5.18
N ALA A 97 0.79 -4.78 -3.94
CA ALA A 97 -0.38 -4.63 -3.06
C ALA A 97 -1.39 -3.58 -3.57
N VAL A 98 -0.92 -2.50 -4.17
CA VAL A 98 -1.79 -1.48 -4.78
C VAL A 98 -2.46 -2.00 -6.06
N ALA A 99 -1.77 -2.84 -6.83
CA ALA A 99 -2.34 -3.46 -8.03
C ALA A 99 -3.59 -4.30 -7.70
N ASP A 100 -3.59 -5.06 -6.59
CA ASP A 100 -4.79 -5.78 -6.12
C ASP A 100 -5.97 -4.83 -5.86
N VAL A 101 -5.70 -3.69 -5.22
CA VAL A 101 -6.72 -2.67 -4.90
C VAL A 101 -7.30 -2.06 -6.17
N LEU A 102 -6.44 -1.72 -7.13
CA LEU A 102 -6.83 -1.09 -8.39
C LEU A 102 -7.51 -2.07 -9.36
N ALA A 103 -7.13 -3.34 -9.33
CA ALA A 103 -7.79 -4.39 -10.10
C ALA A 103 -9.24 -4.62 -9.64
N ALA A 104 -9.50 -4.51 -8.32
CA ALA A 104 -10.85 -4.60 -7.78
C ALA A 104 -11.70 -3.34 -8.06
N ALA A 105 -11.08 -2.16 -8.06
CA ALA A 105 -11.74 -0.89 -8.35
C ALA A 105 -10.72 0.13 -8.90
N PRO A 106 -10.75 0.46 -10.20
CA PRO A 106 -9.84 1.43 -10.80
C PRO A 106 -9.98 2.83 -10.19
N ASP A 107 -8.85 3.51 -9.98
CA ASP A 107 -8.79 4.84 -9.38
C ASP A 107 -7.51 5.58 -9.83
N PRO A 108 -7.61 6.52 -10.80
CA PRO A 108 -6.46 7.26 -11.32
C PRO A 108 -5.74 8.11 -10.25
N ALA A 109 -6.47 8.58 -9.23
CA ALA A 109 -5.88 9.38 -8.15
C ALA A 109 -5.00 8.49 -7.25
N LEU A 110 -5.52 7.33 -6.87
CA LEU A 110 -4.75 6.34 -6.10
C LEU A 110 -3.53 5.85 -6.88
N LEU A 111 -3.67 5.57 -8.18
CA LEU A 111 -2.54 5.15 -9.03
C LEU A 111 -1.45 6.23 -9.12
N SER A 112 -1.85 7.49 -9.27
CA SER A 112 -0.90 8.62 -9.28
C SER A 112 -0.19 8.79 -7.95
N ALA A 113 -0.91 8.64 -6.83
CA ALA A 113 -0.33 8.65 -5.49
C ALA A 113 0.60 7.45 -5.24
N ALA A 114 0.30 6.30 -5.82
CA ALA A 114 1.11 5.09 -5.71
C ALA A 114 2.44 5.23 -6.44
N VAL A 115 2.46 5.81 -7.66
CA VAL A 115 3.72 6.09 -8.37
C VAL A 115 4.62 7.01 -7.56
N ARG A 116 4.07 8.09 -6.98
CA ARG A 116 4.85 8.96 -6.09
C ARG A 116 5.41 8.20 -4.87
N SER A 117 4.60 7.33 -4.28
CA SER A 117 5.02 6.53 -3.12
C SER A 117 6.12 5.52 -3.47
N VAL A 118 6.06 4.92 -4.67
CA VAL A 118 7.11 4.02 -5.18
C VAL A 118 8.44 4.75 -5.31
N ASP A 119 8.44 5.98 -5.82
CA ASP A 119 9.64 6.79 -5.94
C ASP A 119 10.26 7.11 -4.57
N GLU A 120 9.43 7.44 -3.59
CA GLU A 120 9.87 7.79 -2.23
C GLU A 120 10.33 6.60 -1.38
N LEU A 121 10.02 5.37 -1.81
CA LEU A 121 10.53 4.15 -1.16
C LEU A 121 11.95 3.81 -1.59
N ALA A 122 12.51 4.53 -2.58
CA ALA A 122 13.86 4.36 -3.09
C ALA A 122 14.91 5.26 -2.41
N ASP A 123 14.46 6.28 -1.66
CA ASP A 123 15.28 7.32 -1.02
C ASP A 123 15.59 7.01 0.45
#